data_AF-A0A3P6QSC2-F1
#
_entry.id   AF-A0A3P6QSC2-F1
#
_cell.length_a   1.000
_cell.length_b   1.000
_cell.length_c   1.000
_cell.angle_alpha   90.00
_cell.angle_beta   90.00
_cell.angle_gamma   90.00
#
_symmetry.space_group_name_H-M   'P 1'
#
loop_
_entity.id
_entity.type
_entity.pdbx_description
1 polymer ?
#
loop_
_entity_poly.entity_id
_entity_poly.type
_entity_poly.pdbx_seq_one_letter_code
_entity_poly.pdbx_strand_id
1 'polypeptide(L)'
;MNEEGTEYIRVSKRSAFRIPLPELAQATSEYITADRYVEAPGKDTPAEIVLEKTYKPKLMSFEEEIAEEMGIQDKRKLQPTYWY
;
A
#
# COMPACT_ATOMS: atom_id res chain seq x y z
N MET A 1 -1.25 19.52 18.19
CA MET A 1 -0.54 19.44 16.90
C MET A 1 0.85 20.01 17.10
N ASN A 2 1.85 19.50 16.40
CA ASN A 2 3.16 20.15 16.28
C ASN A 2 3.01 21.50 15.55
N GLU A 3 4.09 22.29 15.53
CA GLU A 3 4.10 23.64 14.94
C GLU A 3 3.79 23.63 13.43
N GLU A 4 4.13 22.54 12.75
CA GLU A 4 3.87 22.33 11.32
C GLU A 4 2.44 21.81 11.03
N GLY A 5 1.67 21.47 12.05
CA GLY A 5 0.31 20.95 11.87
C GLY A 5 0.24 19.59 11.18
N THR A 6 1.29 18.78 11.26
CA THR A 6 1.37 17.45 10.64
C THR A 6 1.06 16.33 11.63
N GLU A 7 1.42 16.49 12.91
CA GLU A 7 1.39 15.40 13.88
C GLU A 7 0.86 15.82 15.27
N TYR A 8 0.30 14.85 16.00
CA TYR A 8 -0.10 15.05 17.38
C TYR A 8 1.04 14.68 18.34
N ILE A 9 1.53 15.70 19.07
CA ILE A 9 2.57 15.54 20.09
C ILE A 9 1.97 15.57 21.49
N ARG A 10 2.51 14.74 22.39
CA ARG A 10 2.15 14.75 23.81
C ARG A 10 3.02 15.78 24.53
N VAL A 11 2.37 16.70 25.26
CA VAL A 11 3.05 17.78 25.97
C VAL A 11 2.65 17.76 27.45
N SER A 12 3.64 17.82 28.33
CA SER A 12 3.44 17.95 29.78
C SER A 12 2.80 19.29 30.12
N LYS A 13 1.68 19.29 30.85
CA LYS A 13 1.03 20.52 31.30
C LYS A 13 1.87 21.35 32.28
N ARG A 14 2.73 20.70 33.08
CA ARG A 14 3.54 21.38 34.12
C ARG A 14 4.82 22.00 33.55
N SER A 15 5.50 21.29 32.65
CA SER A 15 6.84 21.65 32.19
C SER A 15 6.91 22.05 30.71
N ALA A 16 5.79 21.97 29.99
CA ALA A 16 5.72 22.10 28.53
C ALA A 16 6.67 21.15 27.76
N PHE A 17 7.18 20.11 28.43
CA PHE A 17 8.10 19.14 27.84
C PHE A 17 7.37 18.24 26.83
N ARG A 18 7.98 18.04 25.65
CA ARG A 18 7.49 17.14 24.60
C ARG A 18 7.86 15.71 24.94
N ILE A 19 6.87 14.86 25.13
CA ILE A 19 7.07 13.44 25.44
C ILE A 19 7.15 12.67 24.13
N PRO A 20 8.32 12.12 23.75
CA PRO A 20 8.48 11.39 22.50
C PRO A 20 7.64 10.11 22.51
N LEU A 21 7.38 9.58 21.31
CA LEU A 21 6.88 8.23 21.16
C LEU A 21 8.00 7.25 21.48
N PRO A 22 7.73 6.15 22.22
CA PRO A 22 8.73 5.11 22.44
C PRO A 22 9.04 4.40 21.12
N GLU A 23 10.29 3.98 20.92
CA GLU A 23 10.71 3.27 19.70
C GLU A 23 9.90 1.99 19.45
N LEU A 24 9.54 1.28 20.52
CA LEU A 24 8.70 0.07 20.43
C LEU A 24 7.31 0.33 19.82
N ALA A 25 6.84 1.58 19.80
CA ALA A 25 5.60 1.91 19.12
C ALA A 25 5.71 1.83 17.59
N GLN A 26 6.93 1.81 17.04
CA GLN A 26 7.21 1.68 15.60
C GLN A 26 7.49 0.24 15.18
N ALA A 27 7.63 -0.69 16.14
CA ALA A 27 7.91 -2.08 15.85
C ALA A 27 6.64 -2.84 15.44
N THR A 28 6.79 -3.88 14.63
CA THR A 28 5.70 -4.80 14.30
C THR A 28 5.32 -5.66 15.51
N SER A 29 4.26 -6.48 15.38
CA SER A 29 3.87 -7.46 16.41
C SER A 29 4.98 -8.46 16.77
N GLU A 30 5.97 -8.61 15.88
CA GLU A 30 7.14 -9.46 16.06
C GLU A 30 8.35 -8.71 16.65
N TYR A 31 8.15 -7.46 17.08
CA TYR A 31 9.19 -6.57 17.62
C TYR A 31 10.29 -6.22 16.61
N ILE A 32 9.97 -6.26 15.31
CA ILE A 32 10.89 -5.89 14.23
C ILE A 32 10.63 -4.43 13.85
N THR A 33 11.70 -3.63 13.87
CA THR A 33 11.70 -2.26 13.34
C THR A 33 12.13 -2.26 11.88
N ALA A 34 11.72 -1.26 11.10
CA ALA A 34 11.96 -1.22 9.65
C ALA A 34 13.46 -1.33 9.28
N ASP A 35 14.35 -0.72 10.06
CA ASP A 35 15.80 -0.77 9.89
C ASP A 35 16.40 -2.17 10.14
N ARG A 36 15.68 -3.02 10.87
CA ARG A 36 16.10 -4.40 11.21
C ARG A 36 15.36 -5.45 10.38
N TYR A 37 14.49 -5.05 9.47
CA TYR A 37 13.80 -5.97 8.60
C TYR A 37 14.79 -6.65 7.65
N VAL A 38 14.69 -7.97 7.54
CA VAL A 38 15.46 -8.76 6.58
C VAL A 38 14.46 -9.44 5.65
N GLU A 39 14.56 -9.13 4.36
CA GLU A 39 13.69 -9.70 3.35
C GLU A 39 13.83 -11.24 3.28
N ALA A 40 12.70 -11.93 3.31
CA ALA A 40 12.61 -13.37 3.16
C ALA A 40 12.80 -13.75 1.67
N PRO A 41 13.90 -14.43 1.30
CA PRO A 41 14.20 -14.71 -0.10
C PRO A 41 13.12 -15.60 -0.72
N GLY A 42 12.61 -15.18 -1.88
CA GLY A 42 11.59 -15.91 -2.66
C GLY A 42 10.15 -15.76 -2.15
N LYS A 43 9.92 -15.02 -1.06
CA LYS A 43 8.58 -14.69 -0.56
C LYS A 43 8.32 -13.19 -0.52
N ASP A 44 9.36 -12.42 -0.22
CA ASP A 44 9.29 -10.97 -0.21
C ASP A 44 9.73 -10.41 -1.56
N THR A 45 9.06 -9.34 -1.96
CA THR A 45 9.41 -8.57 -3.16
C THR A 45 10.33 -7.42 -2.77
N PRO A 46 11.53 -7.30 -3.38
CA PRO A 46 12.45 -6.19 -3.11
C PRO A 46 11.83 -4.82 -3.37
N ALA A 47 12.23 -3.83 -2.57
CA ALA A 47 11.72 -2.46 -2.69
C ALA A 47 11.84 -1.86 -4.10
N GLU A 48 12.93 -2.17 -4.82
CA GLU A 48 13.16 -1.68 -6.18
C GLU A 48 12.07 -2.12 -7.17
N ILE A 49 11.58 -3.36 -7.02
CA ILE A 49 10.52 -3.91 -7.88
C ILE A 49 9.15 -3.37 -7.46
N VAL A 50 8.88 -3.29 -6.15
CA VAL A 50 7.59 -2.81 -5.63
C VAL A 50 7.33 -1.35 -5.99
N LEU A 51 8.37 -0.52 -5.99
CA LEU A 51 8.25 0.90 -6.29
C LEU A 51 8.25 1.20 -7.80
N GLU A 52 8.46 0.19 -8.64
CA GLU A 52 8.41 0.35 -10.09
C GLU A 52 6.99 0.74 -10.55
N LYS A 53 6.90 1.84 -11.30
CA LYS A 53 5.62 2.33 -11.86
C LYS A 53 5.35 1.66 -13.20
N THR A 54 4.64 0.54 -13.16
CA THR A 54 4.29 -0.23 -14.36
C THR A 54 2.92 0.12 -14.95
N TYR A 55 2.01 0.68 -14.14
CA TYR A 55 0.65 1.00 -14.58
C TYR A 55 0.63 2.07 -15.69
N LYS A 56 -0.11 1.77 -16.76
CA LYS A 56 -0.38 2.71 -17.86
C LYS A 56 -1.89 2.93 -17.95
N PRO A 57 -2.38 4.17 -17.78
CA PRO A 57 -3.81 4.43 -17.86
C PRO A 57 -4.32 4.16 -19.29
N LYS A 58 -5.38 3.37 -19.40
CA LYS A 58 -6.05 3.01 -20.65
C LYS A 58 -7.56 3.14 -20.49
N LEU A 59 -8.27 3.30 -21.62
CA LEU A 59 -9.74 3.35 -21.66
C LEU A 59 -10.32 1.94 -21.89
N MET A 60 -9.98 1.01 -20.99
CA MET A 60 -10.44 -0.39 -21.00
C MET A 60 -10.49 -0.92 -19.57
N SER A 61 -11.24 -1.99 -19.31
CA SER A 61 -11.19 -2.69 -18.02
C SER A 61 -9.94 -3.56 -17.88
N PHE A 62 -9.66 -4.02 -16.65
CA PHE A 62 -8.60 -4.99 -16.39
C PHE A 62 -8.80 -6.29 -17.18
N GLU A 63 -10.04 -6.79 -17.22
CA GLU A 63 -10.39 -8.02 -17.93
C GLU A 63 -10.17 -7.88 -19.44
N GLU A 64 -10.55 -6.73 -20.01
CA GLU A 64 -10.33 -6.43 -21.43
C GLU A 64 -8.83 -6.37 -21.77
N GLU A 65 -8.03 -5.70 -20.92
CA GLU A 65 -6.58 -5.58 -21.11
C GLU A 65 -5.88 -6.95 -21.06
N ILE A 66 -6.21 -7.77 -20.07
CA ILE A 66 -5.63 -9.12 -19.92
C ILE A 66 -6.08 -10.03 -21.06
N ALA A 67 -7.33 -9.93 -21.51
CA ALA A 67 -7.81 -10.73 -22.63
C ALA A 67 -7.05 -10.39 -23.92
N GLU A 68 -6.78 -9.10 -24.17
CA GLU A 68 -5.96 -8.64 -25.31
C GLU A 68 -4.51 -9.15 -25.19
N GLU A 69 -3.86 -8.97 -24.04
CA GLU A 69 -2.46 -9.37 -23.81
C GLU A 69 -2.25 -10.89 -23.93
N MET A 70 -3.20 -11.68 -23.42
CA MET A 70 -3.14 -13.14 -23.47
C MET A 70 -3.70 -13.73 -24.78
N GLY A 71 -4.19 -12.89 -25.71
CA GLY A 71 -4.77 -13.32 -26.97
C GLY A 71 -6.10 -14.10 -26.82
N ILE A 72 -6.82 -13.89 -25.72
CA ILE A 72 -8.10 -14.54 -25.42
C ILE A 72 -9.21 -13.83 -26.21
N GLN A 73 -9.96 -14.58 -27.02
CA GLN A 73 -11.08 -14.04 -27.79
C GLN A 73 -12.38 -14.77 -27.43
N ASP A 74 -13.39 -14.03 -26.97
CA ASP A 74 -14.76 -14.54 -26.83
C ASP A 74 -15.61 -14.10 -28.04
N LYS A 75 -16.12 -15.09 -28.79
CA LYS A 75 -17.00 -14.85 -29.94
C LYS A 75 -18.47 -14.70 -29.54
N ARG A 76 -18.82 -15.02 -28.29
CA ARG A 76 -20.19 -14.96 -27.77
C ARG A 76 -20.56 -13.50 -27.47
N LYS A 77 -21.83 -13.16 -27.69
CA LYS A 77 -22.39 -11.87 -27.29
C LYS A 77 -23.19 -12.04 -26.01
N LEU A 78 -22.97 -11.13 -25.05
CA LEU A 78 -23.79 -11.03 -23.83
C LEU A 78 -25.26 -10.93 -24.22
N GLN A 79 -26.07 -11.83 -23.67
CA GLN A 79 -27.52 -11.80 -23.84
C GLN A 79 -28.12 -10.86 -22.79
N PRO A 80 -29.19 -10.13 -23.12
CA PRO A 80 -29.83 -9.22 -22.17
C PRO A 80 -30.35 -10.00 -20.96
N THR A 81 -30.13 -9.45 -19.76
CA THR A 81 -30.58 -10.01 -18.49
C THR A 81 -31.32 -8.93 -17.70
N TYR A 82 -32.38 -9.31 -17.00
CA TYR A 82 -33.14 -8.40 -16.13
C TYR A 82 -32.44 -8.23 -14.78
N TRP A 83 -32.43 -7.00 -14.28
CA TRP A 83 -31.99 -6.65 -12.93
C TRP A 83 -33.21 -6.10 -12.20
N TYR A 84 -33.57 -6.68 -11.05
CA TYR A 84 -34.75 -6.33 -10.26
C TYR A 84 -34.39 -6.15 -8.78
#